data_AF-A0A183PQ12-F1
#
_entry.id   AF-A0A183PQ12-F1
#
_cell.length_a   1.000
_cell.length_b   1.000
_cell.length_c   1.000
_cell.angle_alpha   90.00
_cell.angle_beta   90.00
_cell.angle_gamma   90.00
#
_symmetry.space_group_name_H-M   'P 1'
#
loop_
_entity.id
_entity.type
_entity.pdbx_description
1 polymer ?
#
loop_
_entity_poly.entity_id
_entity_poly.type
_entity_poly.pdbx_seq_one_letter_code
_entity_poly.pdbx_strand_id
1 'polypeptide(L)'
;MLGKIGYDASWLSSIPWKAIHYALLFLMIEIVTFAYGVMVFILLYQTYIPTVKLERELDLVFDTKCSVRTGCPNVCSFPTANFSVSESGISLLTPKYPYMLMLNLWLPDSIHNRNAGMSIITLELYGREHVLIQRFRKPFSMPYRSNEVRMINNILFAPLYIIGRMKEELLLSIEMSSSFQFDAVSLLLYT
;
A
#
# COMPACT_ATOMS: atom_id res chain seq x y z
N MET A 1 -0.43 -33.80 -82.43
CA MET A 1 -1.25 -33.47 -81.26
C MET A 1 -0.34 -33.42 -80.04
N LEU A 2 -0.13 -32.24 -79.45
CA LEU A 2 0.20 -31.97 -78.05
C LEU A 2 0.78 -30.54 -77.99
N GLY A 3 -0.12 -29.57 -77.81
CA GLY A 3 0.22 -28.17 -77.67
C GLY A 3 0.96 -27.93 -76.35
N LYS A 4 2.11 -27.27 -76.43
CA LYS A 4 2.76 -26.67 -75.25
C LYS A 4 1.99 -25.40 -74.91
N ILE A 5 1.10 -25.50 -73.93
CA ILE A 5 0.49 -24.33 -73.28
C ILE A 5 1.58 -23.73 -72.39
N GLY A 6 2.25 -22.69 -72.87
CA GLY A 6 3.13 -21.86 -72.06
C GLY A 6 2.28 -21.06 -71.08
N TYR A 7 2.36 -21.38 -69.80
CA TYR A 7 1.80 -20.55 -68.73
C TYR A 7 2.84 -19.49 -68.34
N ASP A 8 2.61 -18.24 -68.73
CA ASP A 8 3.41 -17.10 -68.27
C ASP A 8 3.11 -16.83 -66.78
N ALA A 9 4.02 -17.25 -65.90
CA ALA A 9 3.92 -17.10 -64.45
C ALA A 9 4.49 -15.75 -63.93
N SER A 10 4.51 -14.70 -64.76
CA SER A 10 5.07 -13.39 -64.39
C SER A 10 4.23 -12.64 -63.34
N TRP A 11 2.90 -12.78 -63.41
CA TRP A 11 1.94 -12.26 -62.42
C TRP A 11 2.06 -12.88 -61.01
N LEU A 12 2.55 -14.12 -60.91
CA LEU A 12 2.63 -14.90 -59.67
C LEU A 12 3.69 -14.39 -58.69
N SER A 13 4.63 -13.57 -59.14
CA SER A 13 5.71 -13.00 -58.29
C SER A 13 5.29 -11.74 -57.51
N SER A 14 4.29 -10.99 -58.01
CA SER A 14 3.83 -9.72 -57.42
C SER A 14 2.70 -9.88 -56.39
N ILE A 15 1.93 -10.95 -56.52
CA ILE A 15 0.80 -11.31 -55.66
C ILE A 15 1.24 -11.79 -54.26
N PRO A 16 2.30 -12.61 -54.07
CA PRO A 16 2.68 -13.13 -52.75
C PRO A 16 3.20 -12.03 -51.82
N TRP A 17 3.94 -11.05 -52.32
CA TRP A 17 4.43 -9.93 -51.50
C TRP A 17 3.31 -9.04 -50.98
N LYS A 18 2.30 -8.78 -51.82
CA LYS A 18 1.11 -8.04 -51.39
C LYS A 18 0.32 -8.84 -50.36
N ALA A 19 0.16 -10.15 -50.57
CA ALA A 19 -0.53 -11.04 -49.63
C ALA A 19 0.20 -11.11 -48.26
N ILE A 20 1.54 -11.22 -48.27
CA ILE A 20 2.36 -11.19 -47.06
C ILE A 20 2.21 -9.85 -46.34
N HIS A 21 2.23 -8.74 -47.08
CA HIS A 21 2.05 -7.41 -46.49
C HIS A 21 0.68 -7.26 -45.82
N TYR A 22 -0.40 -7.68 -46.47
CA TYR A 22 -1.74 -7.65 -45.87
C TYR A 22 -1.87 -8.59 -44.67
N ALA A 23 -1.26 -9.78 -44.70
CA ALA A 23 -1.25 -10.70 -43.57
C ALA A 23 -0.50 -10.11 -42.36
N LEU A 24 0.63 -9.44 -42.59
CA LEU A 24 1.37 -8.75 -41.53
C LEU A 24 0.58 -7.57 -40.96
N LEU A 25 -0.07 -6.77 -41.80
CA LEU A 25 -0.94 -5.67 -41.33
C LEU A 25 -2.11 -6.19 -40.50
N PHE A 26 -2.75 -7.28 -40.92
CA PHE A 26 -3.82 -7.92 -40.17
C PHE A 26 -3.33 -8.39 -38.79
N LEU A 27 -2.18 -9.07 -38.74
CA LEU A 27 -1.57 -9.52 -37.48
C LEU A 27 -1.24 -8.33 -36.57
N MET A 28 -0.69 -7.24 -37.10
CA MET A 28 -0.41 -6.02 -36.33
C MET A 28 -1.68 -5.41 -35.73
N ILE A 29 -2.78 -5.37 -36.48
CA ILE A 29 -4.07 -4.86 -35.98
C ILE A 29 -4.57 -5.73 -34.83
N GLU A 30 -4.51 -7.05 -34.95
CA GLU A 30 -4.93 -7.99 -33.90
C GLU A 30 -4.09 -7.83 -32.61
N ILE A 31 -2.77 -7.62 -32.73
CA ILE A 31 -1.93 -7.35 -31.55
C ILE A 31 -2.33 -6.04 -30.88
N VAL A 32 -2.60 -4.99 -31.66
CA VAL A 32 -2.98 -3.68 -31.12
C VAL A 32 -4.34 -3.73 -30.44
N THR A 33 -5.34 -4.39 -31.05
CA THR A 33 -6.68 -4.54 -30.43
C THR A 33 -6.62 -5.37 -29.17
N PHE A 34 -5.83 -6.46 -29.14
CA PHE A 34 -5.61 -7.26 -27.94
C PHE A 34 -4.93 -6.45 -26.82
N ALA A 35 -3.85 -5.73 -27.14
CA ALA A 35 -3.15 -4.89 -26.18
C ALA A 35 -4.06 -3.77 -25.62
N TYR A 36 -4.88 -3.16 -26.48
CA TYR A 36 -5.88 -2.19 -26.06
C TYR A 36 -6.93 -2.81 -25.12
N GLY A 37 -7.42 -4.01 -25.43
CA GLY A 37 -8.36 -4.74 -24.58
C GLY A 37 -7.78 -5.03 -23.18
N VAL A 38 -6.54 -5.50 -23.11
CA VAL A 38 -5.83 -5.73 -21.83
C VAL A 38 -5.66 -4.43 -21.05
N MET A 39 -5.26 -3.34 -21.72
CA MET A 39 -5.12 -2.03 -21.09
C MET A 39 -6.44 -1.55 -20.50
N VAL A 40 -7.54 -1.61 -21.26
CA VAL A 40 -8.88 -1.23 -20.79
C VAL A 40 -9.31 -2.12 -19.62
N PHE A 41 -9.08 -3.43 -19.69
CA PHE A 41 -9.39 -4.33 -18.58
C PHE A 41 -8.66 -3.95 -17.29
N ILE A 42 -7.35 -3.67 -17.37
CA ILE A 42 -6.56 -3.24 -16.21
C ILE A 42 -7.09 -1.92 -15.64
N LEU A 43 -7.39 -0.94 -16.51
CA LEU A 43 -7.94 0.36 -16.09
C LEU A 43 -9.29 0.18 -15.37
N LEU A 44 -10.19 -0.63 -15.93
CA LEU A 44 -11.48 -0.93 -15.33
C LEU A 44 -11.32 -1.65 -14.00
N TYR A 45 -10.47 -2.67 -13.94
CA TYR A 45 -10.21 -3.43 -12.71
C TYR A 45 -9.74 -2.51 -11.57
N GLN A 46 -8.78 -1.63 -11.84
CA GLN A 46 -8.24 -0.72 -10.83
C GLN A 46 -9.24 0.38 -10.42
N THR A 47 -10.14 0.78 -11.32
CA THR A 47 -11.11 1.85 -11.05
C THR A 47 -12.38 1.33 -10.34
N TYR A 48 -12.86 0.16 -10.74
CA TYR A 48 -14.17 -0.37 -10.31
C TYR A 48 -14.12 -1.34 -9.15
N ILE A 49 -12.97 -1.97 -8.86
CA ILE A 49 -12.81 -2.83 -7.70
C ILE A 49 -12.13 -2.00 -6.61
N PRO A 50 -12.89 -1.26 -5.78
CA PRO A 50 -12.29 -0.60 -4.64
C PRO A 50 -11.77 -1.68 -3.70
N THR A 51 -10.48 -1.61 -3.37
CA THR A 51 -9.98 -2.30 -2.17
C THR A 51 -10.68 -1.64 -0.98
N VAL A 52 -11.65 -2.34 -0.38
CA VAL A 52 -12.37 -1.85 0.80
C VAL A 52 -11.40 -1.83 1.97
N LYS A 53 -10.73 -0.69 2.14
CA LYS A 53 -9.80 -0.41 3.24
C LYS A 53 -10.27 0.84 3.96
N LEU A 54 -10.39 0.75 5.28
CA LEU A 54 -10.65 1.89 6.13
C LEU A 54 -9.31 2.45 6.60
N GLU A 55 -8.88 3.55 5.99
CA GLU A 55 -7.65 4.25 6.37
C GLU A 55 -8.02 5.52 7.15
N ARG A 56 -7.40 5.71 8.31
CA ARG A 56 -7.53 6.91 9.14
C ARG A 56 -6.14 7.37 9.56
N GLU A 57 -5.92 8.67 9.47
CA GLU A 57 -4.71 9.31 9.98
C GLU A 57 -4.77 9.36 11.51
N LEU A 58 -3.61 9.19 12.15
CA LEU A 58 -3.49 9.13 13.60
C LEU A 58 -2.65 10.31 14.08
N ASP A 59 -3.27 11.21 14.85
CA ASP A 59 -2.59 12.31 15.49
C ASP A 59 -2.09 11.89 16.87
N LEU A 60 -0.77 11.73 16.99
CA LEU A 60 -0.11 11.35 18.23
C LEU A 60 -0.02 12.54 19.19
N VAL A 61 -0.56 12.37 20.38
CA VAL A 61 -0.51 13.35 21.47
C VAL A 61 0.34 12.79 22.61
N PHE A 62 1.11 13.66 23.26
CA PHE A 62 1.93 13.34 24.42
C PHE A 62 1.80 14.45 25.47
N ASP A 63 1.93 14.10 26.75
CA ASP A 63 1.94 15.07 27.83
C ASP A 63 3.34 15.66 28.02
N THR A 64 3.37 16.96 28.24
CA THR A 64 4.57 17.78 28.49
C THR A 64 4.66 18.21 29.95
N LYS A 65 3.59 18.03 30.74
CA LYS A 65 3.54 18.38 32.17
C LYS A 65 4.09 17.23 33.01
N CYS A 66 5.40 17.18 33.15
CA CYS A 66 6.06 16.24 34.06
C CYS A 66 5.77 16.62 35.51
N SER A 67 5.22 15.70 36.30
CA SER A 67 5.10 15.85 37.76
C SER A 67 6.44 15.83 38.49
N VAL A 68 7.50 15.32 37.82
CA VAL A 68 8.86 15.21 38.35
C VAL A 68 9.80 16.08 37.54
N ARG A 69 10.61 16.93 38.21
CA ARG A 69 11.73 17.67 37.60
C ARG A 69 12.88 16.70 37.24
N THR A 70 12.63 15.74 36.36
CA THR A 70 13.71 14.98 35.72
C THR A 70 14.25 15.81 34.56
N GLY A 71 15.56 16.02 34.50
CA GLY A 71 16.27 16.84 33.51
C GLY A 71 16.24 16.31 32.06
N CYS A 72 15.22 15.54 31.68
CA CYS A 72 14.97 15.14 30.30
C CYS A 72 14.11 16.21 29.62
N PRO A 73 14.55 16.78 28.49
CA PRO A 73 13.78 17.79 27.80
C PRO A 73 12.59 17.13 27.09
N ASN A 74 11.39 17.42 27.59
CA ASN A 74 10.18 17.70 26.80
C ASN A 74 9.15 16.60 26.48
N VAL A 75 9.26 15.34 26.95
CA VAL A 75 8.17 14.36 26.82
C VAL A 75 8.05 13.49 28.08
N CYS A 76 6.86 13.51 28.71
CA CYS A 76 6.62 12.90 30.02
C CYS A 76 5.76 11.63 29.94
N SER A 77 5.07 11.42 28.80
CA SER A 77 4.25 10.24 28.53
C SER A 77 4.61 9.62 27.20
N PHE A 78 4.25 8.35 27.00
CA PHE A 78 4.30 7.75 25.67
C PHE A 78 3.28 8.44 24.73
N PRO A 79 3.58 8.52 23.42
CA PRO A 79 2.66 9.09 22.45
C PRO A 79 1.44 8.17 22.28
N THR A 80 0.25 8.75 22.34
CA THR A 80 -1.03 8.05 22.20
C THR A 80 -1.92 8.75 21.18
N ALA A 81 -2.68 7.99 20.40
CA ALA A 81 -3.67 8.52 19.47
C ALA A 81 -4.99 7.77 19.65
N ASN A 82 -6.09 8.52 19.68
CA ASN A 82 -7.43 7.98 19.76
C ASN A 82 -8.14 8.24 18.42
N PHE A 83 -8.81 7.22 17.88
CA PHE A 83 -9.59 7.35 16.65
C PHE A 83 -10.90 6.60 16.79
N SER A 84 -11.97 7.11 16.17
CA SER A 84 -13.27 6.47 16.17
C SER A 84 -13.45 5.61 14.93
N VAL A 85 -13.90 4.37 15.13
CA VAL A 85 -14.26 3.43 14.05
C VAL A 85 -15.73 3.60 13.63
N SER A 86 -16.47 4.44 14.33
CA SER A 86 -17.82 4.89 13.96
C SER A 86 -17.81 6.34 13.53
N GLU A 87 -18.63 6.67 12.55
CA GLU A 87 -18.91 8.03 12.11
C GLU A 87 -20.40 8.30 12.31
N SER A 88 -20.74 9.42 12.96
CA SER A 88 -22.14 9.82 13.26
C SER A 88 -23.03 8.75 13.91
N GLY A 89 -22.44 7.83 14.69
CA GLY A 89 -23.15 6.74 15.38
C GLY A 89 -23.30 5.44 14.57
N ILE A 90 -22.88 5.46 13.30
CA ILE A 90 -22.90 4.31 12.40
C ILE A 90 -21.52 3.64 12.43
N SER A 91 -21.48 2.31 12.59
CA SER A 91 -20.24 1.54 12.50
C SER A 91 -19.76 1.49 11.06
N LEU A 92 -18.51 1.87 10.81
CA LEU A 92 -17.89 1.73 9.49
C LEU A 92 -17.47 0.29 9.20
N LEU A 93 -17.34 -0.54 10.24
CA LEU A 93 -17.06 -1.97 10.13
C LEU A 93 -18.37 -2.76 10.08
N THR A 94 -18.43 -3.71 9.16
CA THR A 94 -19.50 -4.70 9.04
C THR A 94 -19.35 -5.77 10.12
N PRO A 95 -20.41 -6.08 10.88
CA PRO A 95 -20.32 -7.09 11.93
C PRO A 95 -20.02 -8.48 11.37
N LYS A 96 -19.26 -9.28 12.13
CA LYS A 96 -18.86 -10.67 11.82
C LYS A 96 -18.01 -10.84 10.55
N TYR A 97 -17.61 -9.76 9.90
CA TYR A 97 -16.65 -9.83 8.82
C TYR A 97 -15.22 -9.84 9.38
N PRO A 98 -14.32 -10.71 8.89
CA PRO A 98 -12.93 -10.73 9.30
C PRO A 98 -12.15 -9.57 8.66
N TYR A 99 -11.49 -8.78 9.49
CA TYR A 99 -10.66 -7.64 9.09
C TYR A 99 -9.20 -7.86 9.48
N MET A 100 -8.30 -7.45 8.59
CA MET A 100 -6.87 -7.32 8.87
C MET A 100 -6.60 -5.92 9.40
N LEU A 101 -6.03 -5.82 10.60
CA LEU A 101 -5.64 -4.56 11.22
C LEU A 101 -4.16 -4.29 10.93
N MET A 102 -3.89 -3.25 10.15
CA MET A 102 -2.53 -2.81 9.83
C MET A 102 -2.27 -1.41 10.37
N LEU A 103 -1.13 -1.23 11.01
CA LEU A 103 -0.62 0.08 11.39
C LEU A 103 0.56 0.44 10.50
N ASN A 104 0.47 1.60 9.85
CA ASN A 104 1.53 2.15 9.02
C ASN A 104 2.17 3.34 9.75
N LEU A 105 3.40 3.16 10.21
CA LEU A 105 4.14 4.18 10.95
C LEU A 105 5.27 4.74 10.09
N TRP A 106 5.24 6.04 9.83
CA TRP A 106 6.30 6.77 9.14
C TRP A 106 7.31 7.28 10.17
N LEU A 107 8.57 6.87 10.04
CA LEU A 107 9.66 7.32 10.92
C LEU A 107 10.80 7.92 10.10
N PRO A 108 11.37 9.07 10.53
CA PRO A 108 12.58 9.58 9.91
C PRO A 108 13.77 8.70 10.27
N ASP A 109 14.72 8.58 9.34
CA ASP A 109 15.93 7.78 9.54
C ASP A 109 17.00 8.53 10.35
N SER A 110 16.71 8.72 11.63
CA SER A 110 17.57 9.41 12.60
C SER A 110 18.41 8.46 13.46
N ILE A 111 19.54 8.92 13.98
CA ILE A 111 20.39 8.12 14.88
C ILE A 111 19.65 7.69 16.14
N HIS A 112 18.74 8.53 16.65
CA HIS A 112 17.93 8.22 17.83
C HIS A 112 16.94 7.08 17.56
N ASN A 113 16.25 7.11 16.41
CA ASN A 113 15.31 6.05 16.03
C ASN A 113 16.01 4.72 15.75
N ARG A 114 17.23 4.77 15.17
CA ARG A 114 18.05 3.58 14.97
C ARG A 114 18.48 2.93 16.29
N ASN A 115 18.87 3.75 17.25
CA ASN A 115 19.36 3.28 18.54
C ASN A 115 18.23 2.92 19.52
N ALA A 116 16.97 3.23 19.20
CA ALA A 116 15.82 2.86 20.01
C ALA A 116 15.61 1.35 20.12
N GLY A 117 16.17 0.56 19.20
CA GLY A 117 16.11 -0.90 19.24
C GLY A 117 14.70 -1.44 19.01
N MET A 118 14.26 -2.35 19.88
CA MET A 118 12.94 -2.98 19.80
C MET A 118 11.94 -2.18 20.64
N SER A 119 10.95 -1.62 19.97
CA SER A 119 9.83 -0.90 20.58
C SER A 119 8.57 -1.76 20.54
N ILE A 120 7.57 -1.45 21.36
CA ILE A 120 6.27 -2.15 21.36
C ILE A 120 5.18 -1.14 21.04
N ILE A 121 4.26 -1.51 20.16
CA ILE A 121 3.02 -0.77 19.93
C ILE A 121 1.88 -1.54 20.58
N THR A 122 0.99 -0.78 21.23
CA THR A 122 -0.24 -1.31 21.80
C THR A 122 -1.43 -0.69 21.08
N LEU A 123 -2.32 -1.53 20.57
CA LEU A 123 -3.63 -1.13 20.05
C LEU A 123 -4.69 -1.58 21.04
N GLU A 124 -5.53 -0.66 21.51
CA GLU A 124 -6.60 -0.93 22.45
C GLU A 124 -7.94 -0.60 21.81
N LEU A 125 -8.85 -1.57 21.79
CA LEU A 125 -10.18 -1.40 21.23
C LEU A 125 -11.16 -1.22 22.38
N TYR A 126 -11.84 -0.08 22.36
CA TYR A 126 -12.85 0.28 23.33
C TYR A 126 -14.24 0.15 22.73
N GLY A 127 -15.17 -0.38 23.52
CA GLY A 127 -16.60 -0.39 23.19
C GLY A 127 -17.26 0.96 23.42
N ARG A 128 -18.59 1.04 23.20
CA ARG A 128 -19.35 2.29 23.41
C ARG A 128 -19.30 2.78 24.86
N GLU A 129 -19.26 1.86 25.83
CA GLU A 129 -19.16 2.18 27.26
C GLU A 129 -17.72 2.50 27.73
N HIS A 130 -16.78 2.71 26.79
CA HIS A 130 -15.34 2.87 27.08
C HIS A 130 -14.74 1.69 27.85
N VAL A 131 -15.35 0.51 27.71
CA VAL A 131 -14.82 -0.75 28.22
C VAL A 131 -13.84 -1.32 27.20
N LEU A 132 -12.66 -1.73 27.67
CA LEU A 132 -11.66 -2.39 26.84
C LEU A 132 -12.20 -3.76 26.37
N ILE A 133 -12.42 -3.90 25.06
CA ILE A 133 -12.86 -5.15 24.43
C ILE A 133 -11.65 -6.04 24.17
N GLN A 134 -10.63 -5.48 23.52
CA GLN A 134 -9.45 -6.22 23.09
C GLN A 134 -8.21 -5.34 23.09
N ARG A 135 -7.07 -5.96 23.39
CA ARG A 135 -5.76 -5.32 23.37
C ARG A 135 -4.80 -6.15 22.53
N PHE A 136 -4.18 -5.52 21.53
CA PHE A 136 -3.11 -6.09 20.73
C PHE A 136 -1.79 -5.44 21.12
N ARG A 137 -0.74 -6.25 21.24
CA ARG A 137 0.63 -5.79 21.49
C ARG A 137 1.55 -6.43 20.49
N LYS A 138 2.28 -5.61 19.72
CA LYS A 138 3.24 -6.09 18.73
C LYS A 138 4.58 -5.39 18.92
N PRO A 139 5.68 -6.14 19.08
CA PRO A 139 7.01 -5.54 19.00
C PRO A 139 7.30 -5.16 17.55
N PHE A 140 8.09 -4.10 17.38
CA PHE A 140 8.62 -3.70 16.09
C PHE A 140 10.03 -3.15 16.28
N SER A 141 10.78 -3.14 15.19
CA SER A 141 12.14 -2.63 15.15
C SER A 141 12.40 -1.98 13.82
N MET A 142 13.24 -0.95 13.80
CA MET A 142 13.68 -0.37 12.55
C MET A 142 14.57 -1.38 11.79
N PRO A 143 14.33 -1.65 10.49
CA PRO A 143 15.18 -2.51 9.69
C PRO A 143 16.61 -1.97 9.67
N TYR A 144 17.54 -2.82 10.06
CA TYR A 144 18.95 -2.46 10.12
C TYR A 144 19.51 -2.22 8.72
N ARG A 145 20.30 -1.14 8.59
CA ARG A 145 21.11 -0.84 7.40
C ARG A 145 22.48 -0.39 7.87
N SER A 146 23.53 -0.92 7.24
CA SER A 146 24.89 -0.53 7.56
C SER A 146 25.18 0.92 7.14
N ASN A 147 26.23 1.52 7.71
CA ASN A 147 26.57 2.90 7.42
C ASN A 147 27.05 3.08 5.96
N GLU A 148 27.69 2.04 5.41
CA GLU A 148 28.21 2.02 4.04
C GLU A 148 27.07 2.00 3.03
N VAL A 149 26.07 1.13 3.23
CA VAL A 149 24.88 1.06 2.36
C VAL A 149 24.13 2.38 2.35
N ARG A 150 24.00 3.01 3.52
CA ARG A 150 23.37 4.32 3.65
C ARG A 150 24.15 5.41 2.93
N MET A 151 25.48 5.43 3.06
CA MET A 151 26.33 6.39 2.35
C MET A 151 26.19 6.24 0.83
N ILE A 152 26.24 5.01 0.33
CA ILE A 152 26.05 4.73 -1.10
C ILE A 152 24.65 5.18 -1.57
N ASN A 153 23.61 4.84 -0.81
CA ASN A 153 22.23 5.23 -1.13
C ASN A 153 22.07 6.76 -1.17
N ASN A 154 22.64 7.46 -0.19
CA ASN A 154 22.57 8.91 -0.09
C ASN A 154 23.36 9.60 -1.21
N ILE A 155 24.50 9.05 -1.63
CA ILE A 155 25.26 9.56 -2.78
C ILE A 155 24.50 9.32 -4.08
N LEU A 156 23.98 8.12 -4.28
CA LEU A 156 23.27 7.74 -5.51
C LEU A 156 21.99 8.56 -5.71
N PHE A 157 21.25 8.81 -4.64
CA PHE A 157 19.97 9.54 -4.67
C PHE A 157 20.07 11.00 -4.20
N ALA A 158 21.28 11.52 -3.96
CA ALA A 158 21.54 12.91 -3.56
C ALA A 158 20.75 13.95 -4.36
N PRO A 159 20.73 13.94 -5.71
CA PRO A 159 19.99 14.95 -6.47
C PRO A 159 18.48 14.90 -6.19
N LEU A 160 17.90 13.71 -6.00
CA LEU A 160 16.47 13.56 -5.70
C LEU A 160 16.11 14.06 -4.30
N TYR A 161 16.99 13.84 -3.32
CA TYR A 161 16.82 14.38 -1.97
C TYR A 161 16.91 15.92 -1.97
N ILE A 162 17.88 16.50 -2.67
CA ILE A 162 18.08 17.97 -2.73
C ILE A 162 16.90 18.66 -3.43
N ILE A 163 16.38 18.09 -4.52
CA ILE A 163 15.21 18.64 -5.24
C ILE A 163 13.91 18.40 -4.44
N GLY A 164 13.95 17.65 -3.32
CA GLY A 164 12.81 17.37 -2.47
C GLY A 164 11.82 16.35 -3.07
N ARG A 165 12.25 15.57 -4.07
CA ARG A 165 11.44 14.50 -4.69
C ARG A 165 11.48 13.21 -3.89
N MET A 166 12.49 13.04 -3.05
CA MET A 166 12.62 11.93 -2.11
C MET A 166 12.85 12.47 -0.69
N LYS A 167 12.32 11.77 0.30
CA LYS A 167 12.52 12.06 1.73
C LYS A 167 13.25 10.88 2.39
N GLU A 168 14.03 11.17 3.42
CA GLU A 168 14.70 10.15 4.24
C GLU A 168 13.77 9.61 5.35
N GLU A 169 12.63 9.08 4.92
CA GLU A 169 11.62 8.47 5.79
C GLU A 169 11.44 6.99 5.49
N LEU A 170 11.09 6.24 6.52
CA LEU A 170 10.85 4.81 6.45
C LEU A 170 9.41 4.52 6.86
N LEU A 171 8.70 3.77 6.01
CA LEU A 171 7.41 3.20 6.33
C LEU A 171 7.57 1.85 7.02
N LEU A 172 7.06 1.75 8.25
CA LEU A 172 6.94 0.50 8.99
C LEU A 172 5.48 0.04 9.00
N SER A 173 5.20 -1.04 8.27
CA SER A 173 3.88 -1.69 8.28
C SER A 173 3.87 -2.82 9.30
N ILE A 174 3.04 -2.68 10.32
CA ILE A 174 2.91 -3.62 11.44
C ILE A 174 1.51 -4.20 11.43
N GLU A 175 1.42 -5.52 11.25
CA GLU A 175 0.17 -6.24 11.33
C GLU A 175 -0.20 -6.51 12.79
N MET A 176 -1.29 -5.89 13.24
CA MET A 176 -1.80 -6.05 14.60
C MET A 176 -2.62 -7.34 14.74
N SER A 177 -3.46 -7.63 13.75
CA SER A 177 -4.30 -8.83 13.68
C SER A 177 -4.64 -9.16 12.23
N SER A 178 -4.67 -10.44 11.87
CA SER A 178 -5.06 -10.92 10.53
C SER A 178 -6.56 -11.16 10.38
N SER A 179 -7.25 -11.48 11.48
CA SER A 179 -8.63 -11.96 11.47
C SER A 179 -9.45 -11.36 12.61
N PHE A 180 -9.40 -10.05 12.77
CA PHE A 180 -10.24 -9.33 13.73
C PHE A 180 -11.69 -9.33 13.27
N GLN A 181 -12.61 -9.85 14.10
CA GLN A 181 -14.04 -9.81 13.82
C GLN A 181 -14.71 -8.81 14.76
N PHE A 182 -15.48 -7.89 14.18
CA PHE A 182 -16.26 -6.94 14.95
C PHE A 182 -17.62 -7.55 15.28
N ASP A 183 -17.92 -7.75 16.57
CA ASP A 183 -19.26 -8.17 17.00
C ASP A 183 -20.10 -6.94 17.37
N ALA A 184 -21.20 -6.71 16.64
CA ALA A 184 -22.19 -5.68 16.98
C ALA A 184 -22.94 -5.95 18.30
N VAL A 185 -22.72 -7.11 18.94
CA VAL A 185 -23.44 -7.52 20.15
C VAL A 185 -23.03 -6.69 21.37
N SER A 186 -21.85 -6.03 21.35
CA SER A 186 -21.48 -5.04 22.37
C SER A 186 -22.27 -3.71 22.28
N LEU A 187 -23.30 -3.64 21.42
CA LEU A 187 -24.16 -2.49 21.19
C LEU A 187 -25.64 -2.73 21.47
N LEU A 188 -26.03 -3.94 21.92
CA LEU A 188 -27.44 -4.34 22.08
C LEU A 188 -27.86 -4.61 23.54
N LEU A 189 -27.17 -4.03 24.51
CA LEU A 189 -27.50 -4.09 25.93
C LEU A 189 -27.06 -2.74 26.52
N TYR A 190 -27.88 -1.81 27.01
CA TYR A 190 -29.30 -1.79 27.36
C TYR A 190 -29.93 -0.39 27.22
N THR A 191 -31.26 -0.40 27.34
CA THR A 191 -32.22 0.64 27.77
C THR A 191 -31.74 1.65 28.79
#